data_AF-A0A849QGN5-F1
#
_entry.id   AF-A0A849QGN5-F1
#
_cell.length_a   1.000
_cell.length_b   1.000
_cell.length_c   1.000
_cell.angle_alpha   90.00
_cell.angle_beta   90.00
_cell.angle_gamma   90.00
#
_symmetry.space_group_name_H-M   'P 1'
#
loop_
_entity.id
_entity.type
_entity.pdbx_description
1 polymer ?
#
loop_
_entity_poly.entity_id
_entity_poly.type
_entity_poly.pdbx_seq_one_letter_code
_entity_poly.pdbx_strand_id
1 'polypeptide(L)' 'MNVVVKLGGSLINSAPDIVNCLLEYANSAKGRNVPILIVPGGGIFADSIRSVVKQYDIGEVAAHWMACLAM' A
#
# COMPACT_ATOMS: atom_id res chain seq x y z
N MET A 1 -6.84 17.42 -12.24
CA MET A 1 -5.80 16.41 -12.51
C MET A 1 -5.90 15.38 -11.41
N ASN A 2 -6.01 14.11 -11.76
CA ASN A 2 -6.19 13.04 -10.78
C ASN A 2 -4.91 12.21 -10.75
N VAL A 3 -4.42 11.90 -9.57
CA VAL A 3 -3.15 11.18 -9.39
C VAL A 3 -3.43 9.89 -8.65
N VAL A 4 -2.88 8.78 -9.15
CA VAL A 4 -2.89 7.49 -8.46
C VAL A 4 -1.46 7.17 -8.07
N VAL A 5 -1.22 6.93 -6.79
CA VAL A 5 0.11 6.60 -6.25
C VAL A 5 0.08 5.19 -5.69
N LYS A 6 0.83 4.28 -6.33
CA LYS A 6 1.06 2.94 -5.80
C LYS A 6 2.25 2.97 -4.83
N LEU A 7 1.98 2.80 -3.53
CA LEU A 7 3.03 2.66 -2.52
C LEU A 7 3.40 1.19 -2.36
N GLY A 8 4.68 0.87 -2.57
CA GLY A 8 5.22 -0.46 -2.33
C GLY A 8 5.24 -0.79 -0.84
N GLY A 9 5.02 -2.06 -0.50
CA GLY A 9 4.96 -2.50 0.91
C GLY A 9 6.26 -2.32 1.69
N SER A 10 7.41 -2.28 1.00
CA SER A 10 8.71 -2.00 1.60
C SER A 10 8.83 -0.58 2.18
N LEU A 11 7.94 0.34 1.77
CA LEU A 11 7.93 1.73 2.22
C LEU A 11 7.11 1.94 3.50
N ILE A 12 6.60 0.87 4.14
CA ILE A 12 5.69 0.99 5.30
C ILE A 12 6.26 1.88 6.42
N ASN A 13 7.57 1.84 6.65
CA ASN A 13 8.23 2.65 7.68
C ASN A 13 8.35 4.14 7.30
N SER A 14 8.33 4.46 6.01
CA SER A 14 8.39 5.83 5.48
C SER A 14 7.03 6.33 4.98
N ALA A 15 5.99 5.50 5.08
CA ALA A 15 4.66 5.81 4.56
C ALA A 15 4.06 7.10 5.15
N PRO A 16 4.19 7.40 6.47
CA PRO A 16 3.69 8.66 7.04
C PRO A 16 4.30 9.88 6.36
N ASP A 17 5.62 9.90 6.18
CA ASP A 17 6.34 11.02 5.58
C ASP A 17 5.96 11.20 4.10
N ILE A 18 5.83 10.10 3.36
CA ILE A 18 5.41 10.12 1.96
C ILE A 18 3.98 10.66 1.83
N VAL A 19 3.05 10.21 2.68
CA VAL A 19 1.67 10.70 2.68
C VAL A 19 1.61 12.19 3.01
N ASN A 20 2.38 12.65 4.00
CA ASN A 20 2.46 14.07 4.35
C ASN A 20 2.96 14.91 3.16
N CYS A 21 4.02 14.48 2.48
CA CYS A 21 4.52 15.17 1.30
C CYS A 21 3.47 15.25 0.16
N LEU A 22 2.71 14.16 -0.07
CA LEU A 22 1.64 14.15 -1.06
C LEU A 22 0.47 15.08 -0.68
N LEU A 23 0.15 15.16 0.62
CA LEU A 23 -0.87 16.08 1.13
C LEU A 23 -0.44 17.54 0.97
N GLU A 24 0.80 17.87 1.30
CA GLU A 24 1.37 19.20 1.08
C GLU A 24 1.34 19.58 -0.40
N TYR A 25 1.72 18.66 -1.28
CA TYR A 25 1.62 18.84 -2.73
C TYR A 25 0.18 19.14 -3.17
N ALA A 26 -0.78 18.32 -2.74
CA ALA A 26 -2.20 18.50 -3.08
C ALA A 26 -2.74 19.87 -2.62
N ASN A 27 -2.30 20.35 -1.45
CA ASN A 27 -2.74 21.63 -0.87
C ASN A 27 -2.01 22.85 -1.46
N SER A 28 -0.79 22.68 -1.95
CA SER A 28 0.03 23.76 -2.52
C SER A 28 -0.51 24.30 -3.86
N ALA A 29 -1.35 23.51 -4.53
CA ALA A 29 -1.96 23.86 -5.80
C ALA A 29 -3.09 24.91 -5.60
N LYS A 30 -2.71 26.19 -5.43
CA LYS A 30 -3.65 27.33 -5.29
C LYS A 30 -4.81 27.24 -6.29
N GLY A 31 -6.01 27.00 -5.78
CA GLY A 31 -7.26 26.97 -6.56
C GLY A 31 -7.50 25.69 -7.38
N ARG A 32 -6.64 24.67 -7.31
CA ARG A 32 -6.85 23.39 -7.99
C ARG A 32 -6.85 22.26 -6.96
N ASN A 33 -8.02 21.67 -6.73
CA ASN A 33 -8.09 20.41 -6.00
C ASN A 33 -7.39 19.33 -6.83
N VAL A 34 -6.34 18.72 -6.29
CA VAL A 34 -5.64 17.58 -6.90
C VAL A 34 -6.01 16.33 -6.10
N PRO A 35 -7.08 15.62 -6.47
CA PRO A 35 -7.42 14.37 -5.80
C PRO A 35 -6.30 13.34 -6.02
N ILE A 36 -5.83 12.77 -4.91
CA ILE A 36 -4.81 11.71 -4.89
C ILE A 36 -5.45 10.44 -4.32
N LEU A 37 -5.39 9.36 -5.09
CA LEU A 37 -5.71 8.01 -4.64
C LEU A 37 -4.42 7.27 -4.32
N ILE A 38 -4.29 6.76 -3.10
CA ILE A 38 -3.14 5.95 -2.67
C ILE A 38 -3.54 4.49 -2.65
N VAL A 39 -2.76 3.64 -3.30
CA VAL A 39 -2.94 2.18 -3.29
C VAL A 39 -1.78 1.54 -2.53
N PRO A 40 -1.95 1.09 -1.27
CA PRO A 40 -0.88 0.50 -0.47
C PRO A 40 -0.53 -0.92 -0.94
N GLY A 41 0.72 -1.31 -0.77
CA GLY A 41 1.22 -2.68 -1.02
C GLY A 41 1.16 -3.55 0.24
N GLY A 42 1.38 -4.85 0.08
CA GLY A 42 1.18 -5.82 1.17
C GLY A 42 2.23 -5.82 2.28
N GLY A 43 3.46 -5.39 2.01
CA GLY A 43 4.52 -5.26 3.03
C GLY A 43 4.63 -6.47 3.96
N ILE A 44 4.75 -6.20 5.26
CA ILE A 44 4.87 -7.22 6.31
C ILE A 44 3.67 -8.19 6.33
N PHE A 45 2.49 -7.76 5.88
CA PHE A 45 1.30 -8.60 5.86
C PHE A 45 1.42 -9.69 4.79
N ALA A 46 1.76 -9.30 3.55
CA ALA A 46 2.00 -10.26 2.48
C ALA A 46 3.23 -11.14 2.74
N ASP A 47 4.29 -10.59 3.34
CA ASP A 47 5.51 -11.34 3.69
C ASP A 47 5.25 -12.40 4.78
N SER A 48 4.41 -12.07 5.77
CA SER A 48 3.95 -13.02 6.79
C SER A 48 3.20 -14.19 6.14
N ILE A 49 2.26 -13.91 5.23
CA ILE A 49 1.51 -14.97 4.53
C ILE A 49 2.44 -15.86 3.68
N ARG A 50 3.40 -15.28 2.95
CA ARG A 50 4.39 -16.06 2.18
C ARG A 50 5.19 -17.01 3.07
N SER A 51 5.49 -16.60 4.30
CA SER A 51 6.21 -17.42 5.27
C SER A 51 5.36 -18.61 5.74
N VAL A 52 4.07 -18.37 6.00
CA VAL A 52 3.10 -19.42 6.37
C VAL A 52 2.85 -20.39 5.21
N VAL A 53 2.69 -19.89 3.98
CA VAL A 53 2.50 -20.72 2.76
C VAL A 53 3.66 -21.70 2.60
N LYS A 54 4.90 -21.24 2.79
CA LYS A 54 6.10 -22.09 2.74
C LYS A 54 6.09 -23.20 3.81
N GLN A 55 5.44 -22.97 4.94
CA GLN A 55 5.40 -23.90 6.06
C GLN A 55 4.26 -24.92 5.96
N TYR A 56 3.10 -24.52 5.40
CA TYR A 56 1.85 -25.28 5.49
C TYR A 56 1.21 -25.64 4.13
N ASP A 57 1.91 -25.43 3.02
CA ASP A 57 1.45 -25.75 1.65
C ASP A 57 0.05 -25.20 1.34
N ILE A 58 -0.15 -23.92 1.64
CA ILE A 58 -1.41 -23.23 1.39
C ILE A 58 -1.51 -22.90 -0.10
N GLY A 59 -2.64 -23.24 -0.73
CA GLY A 59 -2.88 -22.94 -2.14
C GLY A 59 -2.86 -21.43 -2.44
N GLU A 60 -2.35 -21.07 -3.62
CA GLU A 60 -2.16 -19.69 -4.08
C GLU A 60 -3.41 -18.81 -3.95
N VAL A 61 -4.60 -19.34 -4.26
CA VAL A 61 -5.87 -18.59 -4.15
C VAL A 61 -6.17 -18.22 -2.69
N ALA A 62 -5.99 -19.17 -1.76
CA ALA A 62 -6.19 -18.90 -0.34
C ALA A 62 -5.12 -17.93 0.18
N ALA A 63 -3.86 -18.13 -0.20
CA ALA A 63 -2.76 -17.23 0.15
C ALA A 63 -3.00 -15.79 -0.33
N HIS A 64 -3.51 -15.62 -1.56
CA HIS A 64 -3.84 -14.31 -2.11
C HIS A 64 -4.89 -13.60 -1.26
N TRP A 65 -6.01 -14.27 -0.96
CA TRP A 65 -7.07 -13.68 -0.14
C TRP A 65 -6.64 -13.42 1.30
N MET A 66 -5.81 -14.29 1.89
CA MET A 66 -5.22 -14.04 3.21
C MET A 66 -4.35 -12.78 3.22
N ALA A 67 -3.54 -12.58 2.19
CA ALA A 67 -2.72 -11.38 2.06
C ALA A 67 -3.58 -10.12 1.85
N CYS A 68 -4.69 -10.21 1.11
CA CYS A 68 -5.64 -9.12 0.96
C CYS A 68 -6.36 -8.76 2.27
N LEU A 69 -6.77 -9.77 3.05
CA LEU A 69 -7.48 -9.57 4.33
C LEU A 69 -6.58 -9.05 5.45
N ALA A 70 -5.28 -9.27 5.36
CA ALA A 70 -4.33 -8.82 6.37
C ALA A 70 -3.98 -7.32 6.26
N MET A 71 -4.30 -6.67 5.13
CA MET A 71 -4.07 -5.23 4.90
C MET A 71 -5.32 -4.41 5.22
#